data_AF-A0A6V7W363-F1
#
_entry.id   AF-A0A6V7W363-F1
#
_cell.length_a   1.000
_cell.length_b   1.000
_cell.length_c   1.000
_cell.angle_alpha   90.00
_cell.angle_beta   90.00
_cell.angle_gamma   90.00
#
_symmetry.space_group_name_H-M   'P 1'
#
loop_
_entity.id
_entity.type
_entity.pdbx_description
1 polymer ?
#
loop_
_entity_poly.entity_id
_entity_poly.type
_entity_poly.pdbx_seq_one_letter_code
_entity_poly.pdbx_strand_id
1 'polypeptide(L)'
;MSVQFFNDKERVYNVRQVGFLHPEMVPCESLTTGQVGYMYCGIKSPKDIIVGDTIFEAGNKIDLQPFMSINRIKPTVYAGLFPTESSEFERLNKAVENLCLNDSSVEIETDSSAIFGQGWRVGFIGK
;
A
#
# COMPACT_ATOMS: atom_id res chain seq x y z
N MET A 1 -3.87 -5.82 -21.02
CA MET A 1 -4.45 -6.84 -20.12
C MET A 1 -4.98 -6.13 -18.89
N SER A 2 -6.15 -6.53 -18.40
CA SER A 2 -6.76 -5.94 -17.20
C SER A 2 -6.73 -6.95 -16.05
N VAL A 3 -6.42 -6.49 -14.85
CA VAL A 3 -6.29 -7.32 -13.66
C VAL A 3 -7.10 -6.77 -12.50
N GLN A 4 -7.47 -7.66 -11.57
CA GLN A 4 -8.14 -7.36 -10.32
C GLN A 4 -7.38 -7.99 -9.16
N PHE A 5 -7.51 -7.39 -7.99
CA PHE A 5 -6.95 -7.89 -6.74
C PHE A 5 -8.03 -8.67 -5.99
N PHE A 6 -7.66 -9.78 -5.34
CA PHE A 6 -8.64 -10.64 -4.68
C PHE A 6 -9.37 -9.94 -3.52
N ASN A 7 -8.64 -9.11 -2.77
CA ASN A 7 -9.22 -8.34 -1.67
C ASN A 7 -9.94 -7.04 -2.11
N ASP A 8 -9.76 -6.60 -3.36
CA ASP A 8 -10.46 -5.45 -3.95
C ASP A 8 -11.00 -5.80 -5.34
N LYS A 9 -12.19 -6.42 -5.34
CA LYS A 9 -12.86 -6.90 -6.57
C LYS A 9 -13.59 -5.79 -7.32
N GLU A 10 -13.75 -4.61 -6.74
CA GLU A 10 -14.45 -3.49 -7.38
C GLU A 10 -13.53 -2.72 -8.33
N ARG A 11 -12.23 -2.71 -8.06
CA ARG A 11 -11.26 -1.99 -8.88
C ARG A 11 -10.60 -2.88 -9.91
N VAL A 12 -10.58 -2.38 -11.15
CA VAL A 12 -9.89 -3.00 -12.28
C VAL A 12 -8.70 -2.13 -12.68
N TYR A 13 -7.53 -2.76 -12.84
CA TYR A 13 -6.30 -2.08 -13.22
C TYR A 13 -5.83 -2.55 -14.59
N ASN A 14 -5.35 -1.62 -15.42
CA ASN A 14 -4.77 -1.95 -16.71
C ASN A 14 -3.26 -2.16 -16.54
N VAL A 15 -2.78 -3.35 -16.87
CA VAL A 15 -1.35 -3.67 -16.88
C VAL A 15 -0.69 -2.94 -18.03
N ARG A 16 0.28 -2.08 -17.70
CA ARG A 16 1.07 -1.32 -18.66
C ARG A 16 2.37 -2.01 -19.01
N GLN A 17 3.00 -2.66 -18.03
CA GLN A 17 4.28 -3.32 -18.19
C GLN A 17 4.44 -4.43 -17.15
N VAL A 18 5.14 -5.50 -17.52
CA VAL A 18 5.68 -6.53 -16.62
C VAL A 18 7.17 -6.70 -16.90
N GLY A 19 7.89 -7.31 -15.98
CA GLY A 19 9.33 -7.52 -16.14
C GLY A 19 9.98 -8.22 -14.95
N PHE A 20 11.30 -8.29 -14.99
CA PHE A 20 12.14 -8.88 -13.94
C PHE A 20 13.06 -7.83 -13.33
N LEU A 21 13.57 -8.10 -12.13
CA LEU A 21 14.67 -7.32 -11.54
C LEU A 21 16.00 -8.05 -11.79
N HIS A 22 16.94 -7.39 -12.48
CA HIS A 22 18.29 -7.92 -12.70
C HIS A 22 19.35 -6.84 -12.96
N PRO A 23 19.99 -6.26 -11.92
CA PRO A 23 19.34 -5.79 -10.68
C PRO A 23 18.33 -4.66 -10.95
N GLU A 24 18.44 -4.03 -12.12
CA GLU A 24 17.52 -3.01 -12.63
C GLU A 24 16.23 -3.63 -13.18
N MET A 25 15.20 -2.81 -13.38
CA MET A 25 13.95 -3.25 -14.00
C MET A 25 14.15 -3.51 -15.50
N VAL A 26 13.98 -4.78 -15.91
CA VAL A 26 14.04 -5.21 -17.31
C VAL A 26 12.63 -5.62 -17.77
N PRO A 27 12.00 -4.86 -18.68
CA PRO A 27 10.68 -5.20 -19.22
C PRO A 27 10.69 -6.53 -19.99
N CYS A 28 9.60 -7.28 -19.90
CA CYS A 28 9.38 -8.48 -20.71
C CYS A 28 7.96 -8.50 -21.29
N GLU A 29 7.73 -9.39 -22.26
CA GLU A 29 6.40 -9.54 -22.88
C GLU A 29 5.38 -10.20 -21.94
N SER A 30 5.82 -11.15 -21.11
CA SER A 30 4.95 -11.87 -20.18
C SER A 30 5.73 -12.45 -18.99
N LEU A 31 5.02 -12.64 -17.88
CA LEU A 31 5.45 -13.46 -16.75
C LEU A 31 4.64 -14.75 -16.76
N THR A 32 5.33 -15.89 -16.71
CA THR A 32 4.73 -17.23 -16.74
C THR A 32 4.82 -17.91 -15.36
N THR A 33 4.16 -19.06 -15.22
CA THR A 33 4.10 -19.80 -13.96
C THR A 33 5.50 -20.09 -13.40
N GLY A 34 5.69 -19.79 -12.11
CA GLY A 34 6.95 -20.00 -11.40
C GLY A 34 7.95 -18.85 -11.51
N GLN A 35 7.64 -17.82 -12.32
CA GLN A 35 8.49 -16.65 -12.45
C GLN A 35 8.19 -15.59 -11.37
N VAL A 36 9.23 -14.87 -10.96
CA VAL A 36 9.16 -13.75 -10.01
C VAL A 36 9.53 -12.48 -10.75
N GLY A 37 8.71 -11.44 -10.65
CA GLY A 37 8.90 -10.20 -11.38
C GLY A 37 8.13 -9.04 -10.79
N TYR A 38 8.01 -7.97 -11.56
CA TYR A 38 7.21 -6.79 -11.22
C TYR A 38 6.08 -6.59 -12.23
N MET A 39 5.04 -5.88 -11.79
CA MET A 39 3.91 -5.47 -12.62
C MET A 39 3.62 -3.98 -12.38
N TYR A 40 3.57 -3.20 -13.45
CA TYR A 40 3.20 -1.80 -13.43
C TYR A 40 1.81 -1.59 -14.01
N CYS A 41 0.91 -1.06 -13.19
CA CYS A 41 -0.51 -0.89 -13.55
C CYS A 41 -1.09 0.48 -13.13
N GLY A 42 -0.22 1.46 -12.82
CA GLY A 42 -0.62 2.85 -12.56
C GLY A 42 -1.44 3.07 -11.29
N ILE A 43 -1.26 2.21 -10.28
CA ILE A 43 -1.91 2.34 -8.98
C ILE A 43 -1.39 3.59 -8.28
N LYS A 44 -2.31 4.44 -7.79
CA LYS A 44 -1.98 5.75 -7.21
C LYS A 44 -1.68 5.69 -5.71
N SER A 45 -2.37 4.82 -4.99
CA SER A 45 -2.24 4.70 -3.53
C SER A 45 -1.71 3.33 -3.17
N PRO A 46 -0.58 3.24 -2.44
CA PRO A 46 -0.08 1.97 -1.91
C PRO A 46 -1.10 1.26 -1.00
N LYS A 47 -2.01 2.02 -0.37
CA LYS A 47 -3.11 1.47 0.44
C LYS A 47 -4.09 0.64 -0.37
N ASP A 48 -4.12 0.76 -1.69
CA ASP A 48 -4.99 -0.05 -2.55
C ASP A 48 -4.40 -1.46 -2.80
N ILE A 49 -3.16 -1.69 -2.38
CA ILE A 49 -2.44 -2.95 -2.56
C ILE A 49 -2.13 -3.54 -1.19
N ILE A 50 -2.43 -4.82 -1.03
CA ILE A 50 -2.09 -5.57 0.19
C ILE A 50 -0.97 -6.55 -0.15
N VAL A 51 0.10 -6.53 0.63
CA VAL A 51 1.21 -7.48 0.45
C VAL A 51 0.70 -8.91 0.68
N GLY A 52 0.99 -9.78 -0.28
CA GLY A 52 0.54 -11.17 -0.32
C GLY A 52 -0.82 -11.40 -0.99
N ASP A 53 -1.52 -10.34 -1.42
CA ASP A 53 -2.77 -10.47 -2.17
C ASP A 53 -2.58 -11.25 -3.48
N THR A 54 -3.68 -11.83 -3.98
CA THR A 54 -3.71 -12.58 -5.23
C THR A 54 -4.23 -11.71 -6.37
N ILE A 55 -3.45 -11.59 -7.45
CA ILE A 55 -3.83 -10.86 -8.66
C ILE A 55 -4.37 -11.85 -9.69
N PHE A 56 -5.48 -11.51 -10.35
CA PHE A 56 -6.09 -12.33 -11.40
C PHE A 56 -6.60 -11.47 -12.56
N GLU A 57 -6.88 -12.10 -13.70
CA GLU A 57 -7.43 -11.40 -14.87
C GLU A 57 -8.86 -10.90 -14.62
N ALA A 58 -9.11 -9.64 -14.96
CA ALA A 58 -10.39 -9.00 -14.73
C ALA A 58 -11.54 -9.68 -15.51
N GLY A 59 -12.68 -9.89 -14.84
CA GLY A 59 -13.85 -10.52 -15.45
C GLY A 59 -13.79 -12.05 -15.54
N ASN A 60 -12.69 -12.66 -15.12
CA ASN A 60 -12.60 -14.11 -15.01
C ASN A 60 -13.41 -14.60 -13.78
N LYS A 61 -14.45 -15.39 -14.01
CA LYS A 61 -15.39 -15.91 -12.99
C LYS A 61 -15.03 -17.31 -12.48
N ILE A 62 -13.75 -17.69 -12.57
CA ILE A 62 -13.29 -18.93 -11.94
C ILE A 62 -13.50 -18.77 -10.43
N ASP A 63 -13.94 -19.83 -9.74
CA ASP A 63 -13.94 -19.90 -8.28
C ASP A 63 -12.49 -19.82 -7.79
N LEU A 64 -12.00 -18.58 -7.70
CA LEU A 64 -10.65 -18.27 -7.29
C LEU A 64 -10.58 -18.51 -5.79
N GLN A 65 -9.81 -19.53 -5.40
CA GLN A 65 -9.35 -19.64 -4.03
C GLN A 65 -8.06 -18.81 -3.91
N PRO A 66 -8.03 -17.79 -3.03
CA PRO A 66 -6.82 -17.03 -2.82
C PRO A 66 -5.77 -17.95 -2.21
N PHE A 67 -4.50 -17.69 -2.49
CA PHE A 67 -3.41 -18.45 -1.89
C PHE A 67 -3.44 -18.38 -0.35
N MET A 68 -3.84 -17.22 0.19
CA MET A 68 -4.05 -17.01 1.61
C MET A 68 -5.18 -15.97 1.82
N SER A 69 -6.03 -16.19 2.81
CA SER A 69 -7.00 -15.20 3.29
C SER A 69 -6.26 -14.13 4.11
N ILE A 70 -5.68 -13.16 3.40
CA ILE A 70 -4.90 -12.09 4.03
C ILE A 70 -5.84 -10.95 4.39
N ASN A 71 -5.93 -10.69 5.69
CA ASN A 71 -6.53 -9.47 6.22
C ASN A 71 -5.46 -8.39 6.36
N ARG A 72 -5.86 -7.12 6.23
CA ARG A 72 -4.97 -6.01 6.60
C ARG A 72 -4.48 -6.20 8.04
N ILE A 73 -3.17 -6.15 8.21
CA ILE A 73 -2.56 -6.21 9.54
C ILE A 73 -2.91 -4.91 10.25
N LYS A 74 -3.58 -5.03 11.40
CA LYS A 74 -3.90 -3.86 12.22
C LYS A 74 -2.66 -3.38 12.97
N PRO A 75 -2.45 -2.07 13.11
CA PRO A 75 -1.40 -1.54 13.96
C PRO A 75 -1.51 -2.08 15.39
N THR A 76 -0.36 -2.44 15.98
CA THR A 76 -0.29 -2.94 17.36
C THR A 76 0.32 -1.91 18.31
N VAL A 77 1.05 -0.92 17.78
CA VAL A 77 1.68 0.15 18.54
C VAL A 77 1.24 1.49 17.98
N TYR A 78 0.92 2.44 18.85
CA TYR A 78 0.51 3.79 18.46
C TYR A 78 1.43 4.83 19.10
N ALA A 79 1.71 5.90 18.36
CA ALA A 79 2.42 7.07 18.86
C ALA A 79 1.68 8.36 18.47
N GLY A 80 1.63 9.33 19.38
CA GLY A 80 1.18 10.68 19.07
C GLY A 80 2.36 11.51 18.57
N LEU A 81 2.26 12.02 17.35
CA LEU A 81 3.24 12.91 16.74
C LEU A 81 2.69 14.33 16.74
N PHE A 82 3.39 15.22 17.43
CA PHE A 82 3.07 16.64 17.49
C PHE A 82 4.29 17.45 17.08
N PRO A 83 4.11 18.57 16.37
CA PRO A 83 5.23 19.43 16.02
C PRO A 83 5.78 20.12 17.28
N THR A 84 7.07 20.47 17.26
CA THR A 84 7.68 21.23 18.38
C THR A 84 7.15 22.66 18.41
N GLU A 85 6.93 23.24 17.24
CA GLU A 85 6.29 24.55 17.05
C GLU A 85 5.07 24.42 16.13
N SER A 86 3.99 25.15 16.42
CA SER A 86 2.74 25.08 15.63
C SER A 86 2.94 25.43 14.14
N SER A 87 3.93 26.27 13.83
CA SER A 87 4.35 26.62 12.45
C SER A 87 4.86 25.42 11.65
N GLU A 88 5.35 24.36 12.30
CA GLU A 88 5.90 23.18 11.65
C GLU A 88 4.86 22.09 11.35
N PHE A 89 3.58 22.30 11.69
CA PHE A 89 2.54 21.30 11.44
C PHE A 89 2.47 20.87 9.97
N GLU A 90 2.58 21.81 9.03
CA GLU A 90 2.55 21.51 7.60
C GLU A 90 3.74 20.64 7.16
N ARG A 91 4.91 20.85 7.78
CA ARG A 91 6.11 20.03 7.55
C ARG A 91 5.91 18.62 8.10
N LEU A 92 5.34 18.50 9.30
CA LEU A 92 4.98 17.22 9.90
C LEU A 92 3.97 16.47 9.03
N ASN A 93 2.92 17.15 8.56
CA ASN A 93 1.90 16.56 7.70
C ASN A 93 2.51 15.92 6.45
N LYS A 94 3.34 16.68 5.72
CA LYS A 94 4.04 16.17 4.54
C LYS A 94 4.97 14.99 4.84
N ALA A 95 5.67 15.03 5.98
CA ALA A 95 6.54 13.94 6.38
C ALA A 95 5.75 12.65 6.67
N VAL A 96 4.61 12.76 7.35
CA VAL A 96 3.72 11.64 7.67
C VAL A 96 3.04 11.10 6.41
N GLU A 97 2.59 11.96 5.49
CA GLU A 97 2.07 11.53 4.18
C GLU A 97 3.12 10.77 3.37
N ASN A 98 4.35 11.27 3.32
CA ASN A 98 5.47 10.60 2.66
C ASN A 98 5.79 9.24 3.30
N LEU A 99 5.66 9.11 4.62
CA LEU A 99 5.82 7.83 5.31
C LEU A 99 4.75 6.83 4.84
N CYS A 100 3.49 7.25 4.80
CA CYS A 100 2.36 6.42 4.32
C CYS A 100 2.45 6.04 2.83
N LEU A 101 3.19 6.81 2.01
CA LEU A 101 3.45 6.46 0.61
C LEU A 101 4.48 5.32 0.47
N ASN A 102 5.41 5.21 1.42
CA ASN A 102 6.45 4.19 1.40
C ASN A 102 6.05 2.93 2.17
N ASP A 103 5.25 3.09 3.23
CA ASP A 103 4.82 2.00 4.09
C ASP A 103 3.28 1.93 4.14
N SER A 104 2.72 0.92 3.47
CA SER A 104 1.28 0.71 3.43
C SER A 104 0.69 0.17 4.73
N SER A 105 1.53 -0.22 5.70
CA SER A 105 1.10 -0.70 7.02
C SER A 105 0.89 0.42 8.04
N VAL A 106 1.41 1.61 7.76
CA VAL A 106 1.27 2.77 8.65
C VAL A 106 -0.14 3.36 8.51
N GLU A 107 -0.84 3.47 9.64
CA GLU A 107 -2.15 4.13 9.71
C GLU A 107 -2.00 5.47 10.43
N ILE A 108 -2.73 6.49 9.97
CA ILE A 108 -2.68 7.84 10.52
C ILE A 108 -4.09 8.34 10.77
N GLU A 109 -4.30 8.96 11.91
CA GLU A 109 -5.55 9.58 12.33
C GLU A 109 -5.24 10.97 12.88
N THR A 110 -6.10 11.94 12.58
CA THR A 110 -5.95 13.29 13.13
C THR A 110 -6.07 13.26 14.65
N ASP A 111 -5.16 13.92 15.34
CA ASP A 111 -5.16 14.01 16.81
C ASP A 111 -5.01 15.46 17.26
N SER A 112 -5.46 15.76 18.47
CA SER A 112 -5.33 17.09 19.06
C SER A 112 -5.07 17.00 20.55
N SER A 113 -4.10 17.79 21.00
CA SER A 113 -3.68 17.89 22.39
C SER A 113 -3.90 19.30 22.91
N ALA A 114 -4.34 19.42 24.17
CA ALA A 114 -4.47 20.71 24.84
C ALA A 114 -3.12 21.43 25.01
N ILE A 115 -2.01 20.67 25.06
CA ILE A 115 -0.65 21.21 25.28
C ILE A 115 0.08 21.40 23.95
N PHE A 116 -0.02 20.40 23.07
CA PHE A 116 0.77 20.37 21.83
C PHE A 116 -0.01 20.82 20.58
N GLY A 117 -1.30 21.12 20.71
CA GLY A 117 -2.14 21.52 19.57
C GLY A 117 -2.44 20.35 18.63
N GLN A 118 -2.54 20.63 17.33
CA GLN A 118 -2.85 19.61 16.32
C GLN A 118 -1.65 18.69 16.05
N GLY A 119 -1.94 17.41 15.84
CA GLY A 119 -0.96 16.38 15.55
C GLY A 119 -1.58 15.18 14.86
N TRP A 120 -0.84 14.08 14.88
CA TRP A 120 -1.24 12.80 14.28
C TRP A 120 -1.11 11.68 15.30
N ARG A 121 -2.13 10.84 15.38
CA ARG A 121 -1.98 9.52 15.97
C ARG A 121 -1.53 8.58 14.86
N VAL A 122 -0.33 8.03 14.99
CA VAL A 122 0.28 7.14 14.00
C VAL A 122 0.34 5.72 14.57
N GLY A 123 -0.22 4.77 13.83
CA GLY A 123 -0.19 3.35 14.12
C GLY A 123 0.90 2.63 13.32
N PHE A 124 1.64 1.76 13.99
CA PHE A 124 2.71 0.93 13.44
C PHE A 124 2.46 -0.56 13.75
N ILE A 125 3.02 -1.44 12.92
CA ILE A 125 3.16 -2.86 13.25
C ILE A 125 4.36 -3.00 14.20
N GLY A 126 4.09 -3.17 15.50
CA GLY A 126 5.10 -3.57 16.47
C GLY A 126 5.55 -5.00 16.18
N LYS A 127 6.85 -5.20 15.98
CA LYS A 127 7.47 -6.53 15.95
C LYS A 127 7.61 -7.10 17.35
#